data_AF-A0A6J6FEX5-F1
#
_entry.id   AF-A0A6J6FEX5-F1
#
_cell.length_a   1.000
_cell.length_b   1.000
_cell.length_c   1.000
_cell.angle_alpha   90.00
_cell.angle_beta   90.00
_cell.angle_gamma   90.00
#
_symmetry.space_group_name_H-M   'P 1'
#
loop_
_entity.id
_entity.type
_entity.pdbx_description
1 polymer ?
#
loop_
_entity_poly.entity_id
_entity_poly.type
_entity_poly.pdbx_seq_one_letter_code
_entity_poly.pdbx_strand_id
1 'polypeptide(L)'
;MSIPNPKEHWATVVGAVCDGFSVVLARSPHGLSPTSAARVTALAHRTGAVLVVLGEWPGATARIEVTSVVNHGVGDGHGVLSGRDIHLRASVRGVVKNGVLPWPLDREIETPVRRLRVVS
;
A
#
# COMPACT_ATOMS: atom_id res chain seq x y z
N MET A 1 5.01 -3.56 -27.56
CA MET A 1 3.65 -3.21 -27.13
C MET A 1 3.67 -1.76 -26.65
N SER A 2 2.92 -0.86 -27.29
CA SER A 2 2.87 0.54 -26.86
C SER A 2 2.01 0.64 -25.61
N ILE A 3 2.52 1.24 -24.53
CA ILE A 3 1.75 1.48 -23.31
C ILE A 3 0.94 2.76 -23.55
N PRO A 4 -0.41 2.71 -23.48
CA PRO A 4 -1.23 3.90 -23.63
C PRO A 4 -0.92 4.92 -22.53
N ASN A 5 -1.20 6.21 -22.76
CA ASN A 5 -0.92 7.27 -21.79
C ASN A 5 -1.50 6.90 -20.40
N PRO A 6 -0.65 6.68 -19.37
CA PRO A 6 -1.10 6.15 -18.08
C PRO A 6 -2.09 7.06 -17.34
N LYS A 7 -2.09 8.36 -17.62
CA LYS A 7 -3.03 9.29 -16.97
C LYS A 7 -4.46 9.08 -17.44
N GLU A 8 -4.66 8.88 -18.74
CA GLU A 8 -6.00 8.74 -19.34
C GLU A 8 -6.52 7.31 -19.24
N HIS A 9 -5.61 6.33 -19.24
CA HIS A 9 -5.95 4.91 -19.28
C HIS A 9 -5.42 4.15 -18.06
N TRP A 10 -5.39 4.79 -16.89
CA TRP A 10 -4.78 4.27 -15.66
C TRP A 10 -5.18 2.82 -15.35
N ALA A 11 -6.47 2.50 -15.39
CA ALA A 11 -6.96 1.15 -15.08
C ALA A 11 -6.44 0.09 -16.08
N THR A 12 -6.36 0.45 -17.35
CA THR A 12 -5.81 -0.41 -18.40
C THR A 12 -4.31 -0.62 -18.21
N VAL A 13 -3.57 0.45 -17.90
CA VAL A 13 -2.12 0.39 -17.69
C VAL A 13 -1.77 -0.41 -16.45
N VAL A 14 -2.37 -0.10 -15.29
CA VAL A 14 -2.15 -0.87 -14.05
C VAL A 14 -2.53 -2.33 -14.26
N GLY A 15 -3.63 -2.56 -14.97
CA GLY A 15 -4.05 -3.89 -15.34
C GLY A 15 -3.03 -4.68 -16.15
N ALA A 16 -2.45 -4.06 -17.18
CA ALA A 16 -1.39 -4.66 -17.99
C ALA A 16 -0.11 -4.90 -17.18
N VAL A 17 0.21 -4.01 -16.24
CA VAL A 17 1.35 -4.20 -15.32
C VAL A 17 1.10 -5.39 -14.40
N CYS A 18 -0.11 -5.60 -13.89
CA CYS A 18 -0.41 -6.78 -13.07
C CYS A 18 -0.14 -8.11 -13.80
N ASP A 19 -0.26 -8.15 -15.13
CA ASP A 19 -0.01 -9.37 -15.92
C ASP A 19 1.47 -9.80 -15.92
N GLY A 20 2.40 -8.86 -15.69
CA GLY A 20 3.84 -9.12 -15.73
C GLY A 20 4.55 -9.09 -14.37
N PHE A 21 3.88 -8.71 -13.29
CA PHE A 21 4.53 -8.40 -12.01
C PHE A 21 3.77 -8.96 -10.81
N SER A 22 4.51 -9.57 -9.86
CA SER A 22 3.93 -10.16 -8.65
C SER A 22 3.45 -9.13 -7.63
N VAL A 23 4.05 -7.94 -7.63
CA VAL A 23 3.68 -6.82 -6.75
C VAL A 23 3.64 -5.55 -7.57
N VAL A 24 2.51 -4.86 -7.50
CA VAL A 24 2.27 -3.61 -8.24
C VAL A 24 1.90 -2.52 -7.24
N LEU A 25 2.70 -1.46 -7.23
CA LEU A 25 2.41 -0.25 -6.44
C LEU A 25 1.86 0.83 -7.37
N ALA A 26 0.67 1.33 -7.10
CA ALA A 26 0.02 2.35 -7.93
C ALA A 26 -0.62 3.44 -7.08
N ARG A 27 -0.65 4.68 -7.57
CA ARG A 27 -1.41 5.77 -6.97
C ARG A 27 -2.80 5.82 -7.59
N SER A 28 -3.84 5.76 -6.76
CA SER A 28 -5.23 5.87 -7.21
C SER A 28 -5.48 7.26 -7.82
N PRO A 29 -6.07 7.37 -9.02
CA PRO A 29 -6.57 8.63 -9.54
C PRO A 29 -7.68 9.18 -8.65
N HIS A 30 -7.76 10.50 -8.52
CA HIS A 30 -8.89 11.14 -7.84
C HIS A 30 -10.20 10.79 -8.56
N GLY A 31 -11.24 10.44 -7.80
CA GLY A 31 -12.57 10.13 -8.35
C GLY A 31 -12.65 8.82 -9.14
N LEU A 32 -11.71 7.89 -8.95
CA LEU A 32 -11.79 6.57 -9.57
C LEU A 32 -13.11 5.89 -9.21
N SER A 33 -13.88 5.48 -10.23
CA SER A 33 -15.17 4.84 -9.99
C SER A 33 -15.01 3.45 -9.34
N PRO A 34 -15.97 3.01 -8.49
CA PRO A 34 -15.95 1.66 -7.92
C PRO A 34 -15.87 0.55 -8.97
N THR A 35 -16.51 0.73 -10.12
CA THR A 35 -16.48 -0.22 -11.24
C THR A 35 -15.07 -0.37 -11.81
N SER A 36 -14.35 0.74 -12.02
CA SER A 36 -12.96 0.71 -12.50
C SER A 36 -12.03 0.07 -11.48
N ALA A 37 -12.20 0.38 -10.19
CA ALA A 37 -11.43 -0.24 -9.11
C ALA A 37 -11.69 -1.76 -9.03
N ALA A 38 -12.95 -2.19 -9.14
CA ALA A 38 -13.32 -3.62 -9.15
C ALA A 38 -12.69 -4.35 -10.33
N ARG A 39 -12.67 -3.74 -11.53
CA ARG A 39 -12.04 -4.34 -12.72
C ARG A 39 -10.54 -4.55 -12.54
N VAL A 40 -9.83 -3.57 -11.97
CA VAL A 40 -8.40 -3.68 -11.70
C VAL A 40 -8.12 -4.70 -10.59
N THR A 41 -8.97 -4.76 -9.56
CA THR A 41 -8.88 -5.76 -8.48
C THR A 41 -9.04 -7.18 -9.05
N ALA A 42 -10.03 -7.41 -9.90
CA ALA A 42 -10.25 -8.70 -10.56
C ALA A 42 -9.07 -9.08 -11.47
N LEU A 43 -8.43 -8.10 -12.10
CA LEU A 43 -7.24 -8.30 -12.92
C LEU A 43 -6.03 -8.72 -12.08
N ALA A 44 -5.78 -8.03 -10.96
CA ALA A 44 -4.73 -8.41 -10.01
C ALA A 44 -4.96 -9.83 -9.47
N HIS A 45 -6.20 -10.17 -9.08
CA HIS A 45 -6.54 -11.53 -8.65
C HIS A 45 -6.30 -12.59 -9.73
N ARG A 46 -6.73 -12.33 -10.97
CA ARG A 46 -6.56 -13.27 -12.09
C ARG A 46 -5.09 -13.55 -12.41
N THR A 47 -4.24 -12.54 -12.27
CA THR A 47 -2.80 -12.60 -12.58
C THR A 47 -1.97 -13.07 -11.38
N GLY A 48 -2.57 -13.20 -10.19
CA GLY A 48 -1.87 -13.51 -8.94
C GLY A 48 -1.04 -12.34 -8.40
N ALA A 49 -1.20 -11.13 -8.96
CA ALA A 49 -0.49 -9.94 -8.52
C ALA A 49 -1.07 -9.38 -7.22
N VAL A 50 -0.19 -8.89 -6.34
CA VAL A 50 -0.56 -8.09 -5.18
C VAL A 50 -0.58 -6.63 -5.59
N LEU A 51 -1.77 -6.03 -5.61
CA LEU A 51 -1.94 -4.61 -5.88
C LEU A 51 -1.94 -3.81 -4.57
N VAL A 52 -0.96 -2.92 -4.42
CA VAL A 52 -0.87 -1.96 -3.32
C VAL A 52 -1.19 -0.58 -3.87
N VAL A 53 -2.24 0.03 -3.33
CA VAL A 53 -2.74 1.33 -3.83
C VAL A 53 -2.44 2.43 -2.81
N LEU A 54 -1.77 3.48 -3.26
CA LEU A 54 -1.64 4.74 -2.54
C LEU A 54 -2.90 5.59 -2.78
N GLY A 55 -3.67 5.79 -1.72
CA GLY A 55 -4.93 6.54 -1.75
C GLY A 55 -6.14 5.68 -1.42
N GLU A 56 -7.33 6.19 -1.70
CA GLU A 56 -8.56 5.44 -1.48
C GLU A 56 -8.75 4.34 -2.53
N TRP A 57 -9.23 3.19 -2.05
CA TRP A 57 -9.56 2.05 -2.90
C TRP A 57 -10.88 1.41 -2.44
N PRO A 58 -11.95 1.53 -3.23
CA PRO A 58 -13.21 0.86 -2.95
C PRO A 58 -13.01 -0.67 -2.86
N GLY A 59 -13.50 -1.27 -1.77
CA GLY A 59 -13.43 -2.73 -1.58
C GLY A 59 -12.05 -3.30 -1.25
N ALA A 60 -11.12 -2.47 -0.75
CA ALA A 60 -9.80 -2.95 -0.32
C ALA A 60 -9.89 -4.07 0.72
N THR A 61 -9.20 -5.20 0.47
CA THR A 61 -9.13 -6.34 1.39
C THR A 61 -8.38 -5.99 2.69
N ALA A 62 -7.44 -5.05 2.58
CA ALA A 62 -6.66 -4.52 3.68
C ALA A 62 -6.41 -3.03 3.48
N ARG A 63 -6.35 -2.27 4.58
CA ARG A 63 -5.93 -0.87 4.60
C ARG A 63 -4.83 -0.67 5.61
N ILE A 64 -3.82 0.09 5.25
CA ILE A 64 -2.77 0.55 6.16
C ILE A 64 -2.81 2.07 6.17
N GLU A 65 -2.87 2.66 7.35
CA GLU A 65 -2.94 4.08 7.58
C GLU A 65 -1.83 4.51 8.54
N VAL A 66 -1.15 5.61 8.23
CA VAL A 66 -0.22 6.25 9.17
C VAL A 66 -1.05 7.07 10.15
N THR A 67 -1.00 6.72 11.43
CA THR A 67 -1.75 7.41 12.48
C THR A 67 -0.95 8.52 13.13
N SER A 68 0.37 8.36 13.24
CA SER A 68 1.28 9.39 13.74
C SER A 68 2.71 9.05 13.35
N VAL A 69 3.59 10.05 13.48
CA VAL A 69 5.04 9.87 13.29
C VAL A 69 5.77 10.51 14.46
N VAL A 70 6.65 9.74 15.10
CA VAL A 70 7.50 10.20 16.19
C VAL A 70 8.89 10.41 15.64
N ASN A 71 9.41 11.62 15.75
CA ASN A 71 10.74 11.97 15.26
C ASN A 71 11.77 11.78 16.37
N HIS A 72 12.94 11.26 16.01
CA HIS A 72 14.08 11.08 16.90
C HIS A 72 15.20 12.06 16.56
N GLY A 73 16.00 12.43 17.56
CA GLY A 73 17.19 13.29 17.40
C GLY A 73 16.90 14.79 17.24
N VAL A 74 15.63 15.18 17.13
CA VAL A 74 15.18 16.57 17.22
C VAL A 74 14.54 16.75 18.60
N GLY A 75 15.21 17.48 19.50
CA GLY A 75 14.67 17.83 20.83
C GLY A 75 13.58 18.90 20.69
N ASP A 76 13.64 19.98 21.46
CA ASP A 76 12.71 21.12 21.37
C ASP A 76 12.92 22.00 20.12
N GLY A 77 13.15 21.39 18.95
CA GLY A 77 13.48 22.08 17.69
C GLY A 77 14.98 22.27 17.44
N HIS A 78 15.84 21.80 18.34
CA HIS A 78 17.28 21.77 18.17
C HIS A 78 17.78 20.31 18.15
N GLY A 79 18.59 19.96 17.15
CA GLY A 79 19.09 18.61 16.93
C GLY A 79 19.03 18.19 15.46
N VAL A 80 19.51 16.97 15.16
CA VAL A 80 19.50 16.39 13.81
C VAL A 80 18.48 15.27 13.79
N LEU A 81 17.57 15.27 12.80
CA LEU A 81 16.63 14.18 12.58
C LEU A 81 17.42 12.88 12.36
N SER A 82 17.44 12.03 13.38
CA SER A 82 18.19 10.77 13.37
C SER A 82 17.35 9.57 12.96
N GLY A 83 16.02 9.72 13.00
CA GLY A 83 15.08 8.66 12.71
C GLY A 83 13.63 9.06 12.90
N ARG A 84 12.71 8.21 12.44
CA ARG A 84 11.26 8.40 12.63
C ARG A 84 10.54 7.06 12.82
N ASP A 85 9.88 6.89 13.96
CA ASP A 85 8.96 5.77 14.14
C ASP A 85 7.62 6.11 13.50
N ILE A 86 7.11 5.18 12.69
CA ILE A 86 5.83 5.35 12.02
C ILE A 86 4.79 4.50 12.75
N HIS A 87 3.82 5.16 13.37
CA HIS A 87 2.68 4.49 13.95
C HIS A 87 1.66 4.22 12.86
N LEU A 88 1.21 2.98 12.78
CA LEU A 88 0.35 2.48 11.73
C LEU A 88 -0.91 1.86 12.33
N ARG A 89 -2.02 2.00 11.61
CA ARG A 89 -3.22 1.19 11.78
C ARG A 89 -3.40 0.33 10.54
N ALA A 90 -3.42 -0.98 10.73
CA ALA A 90 -3.78 -1.94 9.72
C ALA A 90 -5.21 -2.45 9.98
N SER A 91 -6.06 -2.46 8.96
CA SER A 91 -7.36 -3.12 9.01
C SER A 91 -7.45 -4.18 7.92
N VAL A 92 -7.95 -5.37 8.28
CA VAL A 92 -8.17 -6.49 7.36
C VAL A 92 -9.47 -7.17 7.75
N ARG A 93 -10.45 -7.20 6.84
CA ARG A 93 -11.75 -7.87 7.08
C ARG A 93 -12.40 -7.49 8.43
N GLY A 94 -12.38 -6.21 8.77
CA GLY A 94 -12.93 -5.67 10.03
C GLY A 94 -12.03 -5.85 11.26
N VAL A 95 -10.97 -6.65 11.20
CA VAL A 95 -9.97 -6.74 12.27
C VAL A 95 -9.01 -5.58 12.16
N VAL A 96 -8.88 -4.79 13.23
CA VAL A 96 -7.96 -3.66 13.32
C VAL A 96 -6.78 -4.01 14.21
N LYS A 97 -5.58 -3.65 13.77
CA LYS A 97 -4.34 -3.74 14.53
C LYS A 97 -3.60 -2.42 14.47
N ASN A 98 -3.08 -1.98 15.60
CA ASN A 98 -2.13 -0.89 15.64
C ASN A 98 -0.72 -1.48 15.72
N GLY A 99 0.23 -0.82 15.08
CA GLY A 99 1.63 -1.23 15.07
C GLY A 99 2.54 -0.01 15.00
N VAL A 100 3.80 -0.22 15.33
CA VAL A 100 4.86 0.75 15.12
C VAL A 100 5.86 0.12 14.17
N LEU A 101 6.18 0.84 13.11
CA LEU A 101 7.28 0.52 12.23
C LEU A 101 8.48 1.35 12.72
N PRO A 102 9.41 0.72 13.47
CA PRO A 102 10.49 1.43 14.11
C PRO A 102 11.52 1.88 13.08
N TRP A 103 12.22 2.97 13.38
CA TRP A 103 13.44 3.31 12.68
C TRP A 103 14.66 2.57 13.29
N PRO A 104 15.60 2.07 12.48
CA PRO A 104 15.58 2.03 11.02
C PRO A 104 14.75 0.86 10.46
N LEU A 105 14.19 1.05 9.27
CA LEU A 105 13.24 0.11 8.62
C LEU A 105 13.85 -1.23 8.21
N ASP A 106 15.18 -1.31 8.20
CA ASP A 106 15.98 -2.48 7.86
C ASP A 106 16.25 -3.38 9.07
N ARG A 107 15.82 -3.00 10.28
CA ARG A 107 15.82 -3.92 11.42
C ARG A 107 14.97 -5.12 11.07
N GLU A 108 15.61 -6.30 11.04
CA GLU A 108 14.95 -7.57 10.86
C GLU A 108 13.82 -7.68 11.90
N ILE A 109 12.58 -7.67 11.41
CA ILE A 109 11.42 -7.75 12.27
C ILE A 109 11.40 -9.18 12.82
N GLU A 110 11.86 -9.39 14.07
CA GLU A 110 11.90 -10.71 14.73
C GLU A 110 10.52 -11.38 14.85
N THR A 111 9.42 -10.64 14.65
CA THR A 111 8.11 -11.26 14.56
C THR A 111 7.96 -11.98 13.22
N PRO A 112 7.48 -13.23 13.20
CA PRO A 112 7.31 -13.94 11.95
C PRO A 112 6.38 -13.09 11.09
N VAL A 113 6.86 -12.71 9.90
CA VAL A 113 6.02 -12.11 8.86
C VAL A 113 4.86 -13.07 8.69
N ARG A 114 3.73 -12.77 9.34
CA ARG A 114 2.51 -13.57 9.19
C ARG A 114 2.14 -13.33 7.74
N ARG A 115 2.50 -14.32 6.91
CA ARG A 115 2.25 -14.39 5.48
C ARG A 115 0.94 -13.66 5.23
N LEU A 116 1.00 -12.52 4.55
CA LEU A 116 -0.20 -11.82 4.10
C LEU A 116 -0.87 -12.81 3.16
N ARG A 117 -1.81 -13.61 3.70
CA ARG A 117 -2.63 -14.45 2.86
C ARG A 117 -3.47 -13.48 2.07
N VAL A 118 -3.21 -13.41 0.77
CA VAL A 118 -4.19 -12.91 -0.18
C VAL A 118 -5.39 -13.83 0.02
N VAL A 119 -6.41 -13.31 0.69
CA VAL A 119 -7.63 -14.07 0.90
C VAL A 119 -8.57 -13.65 -0.22
N SER A 120 -8.48 -14.42 -1.31
CA SER A 120 -9.41 -14.40 -2.44
C SER A 120 -10.85 -14.60 -1.99
#